data_AF-A0A0D2KIM4-F1
#
_entry.id   AF-A0A0D2KIM4-F1
#
_cell.length_a   1.000
_cell.length_b   1.000
_cell.length_c   1.000
_cell.angle_alpha   90.00
_cell.angle_beta   90.00
_cell.angle_gamma   90.00
#
_symmetry.space_group_name_H-M   'P 1'
#
loop_
_entity.id
_entity.type
_entity.pdbx_description
1 polymer ?
#
loop_
_entity_poly.entity_id
_entity_poly.type
_entity_poly.pdbx_seq_one_letter_code
_entity_poly.pdbx_strand_id
1 'polypeptide(L)'
;MADGDVTILVSDTIFKVHRHIISRDGSTFADMFSSDLQDFEDDAFQQEGCTDEKPIQLQGDNVDEFRDLLWCLYALPQEISTSMSPQADIIKVANVLRMTHKYHFITTECWATTTITKYLQHQLPFPLPTDALVRISEVAVLCGDASLLEVIRRKWRGLIGENEQLALALTTTERLGLRDLQGLAYQAMLLQGRHVWEKEKLLTRDQRIRLLSGYHNISTYSTKIKDEPPLFEHLNGCPEVSSCQDDWESLWSDVNTLQAYKDCIWEKVPLFTATSEFDLVNRSMMLVSILQAMYDQPAMFAPFSLAKLPCATAALKATIVFSHELQMNMMDFFEDVN
;
A
#
# COMPACT_ATOMS: atom_id res chain seq x y z
N MET A 1 8.00 -41.57 1.60
CA MET A 1 8.61 -41.63 2.94
C MET A 1 7.46 -41.58 3.93
N ALA A 2 7.23 -42.66 4.66
CA ALA A 2 6.04 -42.87 5.50
C ALA A 2 6.33 -42.73 7.00
N ASP A 3 7.47 -42.14 7.36
CA ASP A 3 8.03 -42.19 8.71
C ASP A 3 8.04 -40.77 9.31
N GLY A 4 6.87 -40.25 9.67
CA GLY A 4 6.75 -39.06 10.51
C GLY A 4 6.38 -39.50 11.91
N ASP A 5 7.07 -38.97 12.92
CA ASP A 5 6.83 -39.27 14.35
C ASP A 5 5.70 -38.42 14.97
N VAL A 6 5.14 -37.48 14.20
CA VAL A 6 3.98 -36.66 14.57
C VAL A 6 2.94 -36.62 13.45
N THR A 7 1.68 -36.74 13.85
CA THR A 7 0.51 -36.67 12.98
C THR A 7 -0.27 -35.38 13.23
N ILE A 8 -0.43 -34.57 12.20
CA ILE A 8 -1.11 -33.27 12.25
C ILE A 8 -2.33 -33.32 11.33
N LEU A 9 -3.49 -32.87 11.83
CA LEU A 9 -4.71 -32.72 11.05
C LEU A 9 -4.93 -31.23 10.74
N VAL A 10 -4.95 -30.90 9.45
CA VAL A 10 -5.30 -29.55 8.96
C VAL A 10 -6.58 -29.69 8.15
N SER A 11 -7.65 -29.03 8.60
CA SER A 11 -8.99 -29.20 8.03
C SER A 11 -9.40 -30.69 8.00
N ASP A 12 -9.35 -31.34 6.84
CA ASP A 12 -9.69 -32.75 6.60
C ASP A 12 -8.49 -33.60 6.15
N THR A 13 -7.29 -33.02 6.13
CA THR A 13 -6.08 -33.64 5.60
C THR A 13 -5.07 -33.96 6.70
N ILE A 14 -4.63 -35.21 6.77
CA ILE A 14 -3.60 -35.68 7.71
C ILE A 14 -2.21 -35.54 7.09
N PHE A 15 -1.30 -34.93 7.85
CA PHE A 15 0.11 -34.79 7.54
C PHE A 15 0.94 -35.57 8.55
N LYS A 16 1.82 -36.46 8.05
CA LYS A 16 2.83 -37.13 8.86
C LYS A 16 4.15 -36.40 8.71
N VAL A 17 4.62 -35.80 9.80
CA VAL A 17 5.79 -34.91 9.81
C VAL A 17 6.75 -35.34 10.92
N HIS A 18 7.96 -34.79 10.87
CA HIS A 18 8.97 -35.07 11.88
C HIS A 18 9.01 -33.94 12.92
N ARG A 19 8.81 -34.28 14.20
CA ARG A 19 8.80 -33.39 15.36
C ARG A 19 9.99 -32.46 15.35
N HIS A 20 11.19 -33.00 15.12
CA HIS A 20 12.42 -32.22 15.11
C HIS A 20 12.48 -31.17 13.99
N ILE A 21 11.74 -31.33 12.88
CA ILE A 21 11.70 -30.36 11.77
C ILE A 21 10.75 -29.21 12.09
N ILE A 22 9.56 -29.52 12.58
CA ILE A 22 8.55 -28.51 12.92
C ILE A 22 8.85 -27.79 14.24
N SER A 23 9.68 -28.36 15.12
CA SER A 23 10.14 -27.72 16.37
C SER A 23 11.37 -26.82 16.16
N ARG A 24 11.86 -26.67 14.93
CA ARG A 24 13.02 -25.82 14.66
C ARG A 24 12.68 -24.37 14.96
N ASP A 25 13.74 -23.58 15.17
CA ASP A 25 13.65 -22.12 15.19
C ASP A 25 12.77 -21.56 16.32
N GLY A 26 12.58 -22.32 17.40
CA GLY A 26 11.74 -21.90 18.53
C GLY A 26 10.27 -21.72 18.16
N SER A 27 9.79 -22.47 17.16
CA SER A 27 8.40 -22.42 16.72
C SER A 27 7.43 -22.74 17.86
N THR A 28 6.16 -22.36 17.69
CA THR A 28 5.08 -22.71 18.63
C THR A 28 4.97 -24.21 18.87
N PHE A 29 5.37 -25.03 17.88
CA PHE A 29 5.39 -26.48 18.04
C PHE A 29 6.45 -26.92 19.06
N ALA A 30 7.61 -26.26 19.13
CA ALA A 30 8.64 -26.58 20.12
C ALA A 30 8.10 -26.44 21.56
N ASP A 31 7.32 -25.39 21.83
CA ASP A 31 6.70 -25.14 23.14
C ASP A 31 5.58 -26.15 23.45
N MET A 32 4.72 -26.43 22.46
CA MET A 32 3.67 -27.45 22.54
C MET A 32 4.25 -28.80 22.95
N PHE A 33 5.32 -29.22 22.26
CA PHE A 33 6.01 -30.46 22.53
C PHE A 33 6.80 -30.50 23.84
N SER A 34 7.27 -29.36 24.33
CA SER A 34 8.01 -29.30 25.59
C SER A 34 7.08 -29.43 26.80
N SER A 35 5.82 -28.98 26.66
CA SER A 35 4.79 -29.05 27.69
C SER A 35 4.35 -30.49 27.96
N ASP A 36 4.25 -31.31 26.92
CA ASP A 36 3.88 -32.74 27.03
C ASP A 36 4.90 -33.59 27.82
N LEU A 37 6.13 -33.12 27.99
CA LEU A 37 7.19 -33.85 28.71
C LEU A 37 7.10 -33.67 30.24
N GLN A 38 6.21 -32.81 30.75
CA GLN A 38 6.09 -32.53 32.18
C GLN A 38 4.99 -33.35 32.88
N ASP A 39 4.03 -33.92 32.14
CA ASP A 39 2.95 -34.75 32.69
C ASP A 39 3.35 -36.23 32.73
N PHE A 40 4.31 -36.57 33.58
CA PHE A 40 4.51 -37.94 34.02
C PHE A 40 3.53 -38.22 35.19
N GLU A 41 2.46 -38.99 34.95
CA GLU A 41 2.03 -40.12 35.81
C GLU A 41 0.67 -40.78 35.49
N ASP A 42 -0.13 -40.33 34.50
CA ASP A 42 -1.42 -41.00 34.20
C ASP A 42 -1.47 -41.64 32.80
N ASP A 43 -1.47 -42.99 32.78
CA ASP A 43 -1.59 -43.91 31.63
C ASP A 43 -2.89 -43.74 30.78
N ALA A 44 -3.69 -42.70 31.06
CA ALA A 44 -4.98 -42.42 30.41
C ALA A 44 -4.94 -41.21 29.45
N PHE A 45 -3.91 -40.36 29.52
CA PHE A 45 -3.72 -39.25 28.58
C PHE A 45 -2.83 -39.68 27.42
N GLN A 46 -3.41 -40.38 26.44
CA GLN A 46 -2.74 -40.61 25.16
C GLN A 46 -2.38 -39.26 24.53
N GLN A 47 -1.08 -39.01 24.40
CA GLN A 47 -0.50 -37.80 23.83
C GLN A 47 -1.04 -37.52 22.43
N GLU A 48 -1.49 -36.28 22.20
CA GLU A 48 -2.00 -35.83 20.91
C GLU A 48 -0.89 -35.86 19.85
N GLY A 49 -1.20 -36.31 18.64
CA GLY A 49 -0.28 -36.38 17.51
C GLY A 49 0.46 -37.72 17.34
N CYS A 50 0.31 -38.68 18.24
CA CYS A 50 1.00 -39.97 18.14
C CYS A 50 0.37 -40.95 17.12
N THR A 51 -0.92 -40.81 16.79
CA THR A 51 -1.61 -41.69 15.83
C THR A 51 -2.58 -40.94 14.91
N ASP A 52 -3.02 -41.61 13.85
CA ASP A 52 -3.99 -41.08 12.88
C ASP A 52 -5.38 -40.85 13.51
N GLU A 53 -5.71 -41.59 14.58
CA GLU A 53 -6.98 -41.48 15.32
C GLU A 53 -6.97 -40.33 16.35
N LYS A 54 -5.78 -39.84 16.73
CA LYS A 54 -5.59 -38.71 17.66
C LYS A 54 -4.52 -37.74 17.15
N PRO A 55 -4.74 -37.07 16.00
CA PRO A 55 -3.78 -36.12 15.44
C PRO A 55 -3.83 -34.77 16.18
N ILE A 56 -2.76 -33.99 16.10
CA ILE A 56 -2.76 -32.57 16.54
C ILE A 56 -3.63 -31.77 15.58
N GLN A 57 -4.70 -31.16 16.10
CA GLN A 57 -5.66 -30.42 15.26
C GLN A 57 -5.28 -28.94 15.10
N LEU A 58 -4.93 -28.53 13.88
CA LEU A 58 -4.69 -27.12 13.54
C LEU A 58 -5.98 -26.48 13.01
N GLN A 59 -6.80 -25.96 13.94
CA GLN A 59 -8.08 -25.36 13.59
C GLN A 59 -7.90 -24.05 12.82
N GLY A 60 -8.65 -23.92 11.72
CA GLY A 60 -8.69 -22.70 10.89
C GLY A 60 -7.56 -22.57 9.88
N ASP A 61 -6.63 -23.53 9.82
CA ASP A 61 -5.55 -23.53 8.84
C ASP A 61 -5.99 -24.03 7.46
N ASN A 62 -5.41 -23.43 6.43
CA ASN A 62 -5.57 -23.87 5.06
C ASN A 62 -4.56 -24.99 4.74
N VAL A 63 -5.06 -26.05 4.11
CA VAL A 63 -4.27 -27.25 3.74
C VAL A 63 -3.12 -26.91 2.79
N ASP A 64 -3.34 -26.03 1.81
CA ASP A 64 -2.33 -25.65 0.83
C ASP A 64 -1.25 -24.77 1.46
N GLU A 65 -1.65 -23.81 2.31
CA GLU A 65 -0.69 -22.97 3.05
C GLU A 65 0.21 -23.81 3.96
N PHE A 66 -0.37 -24.79 4.67
CA PHE A 66 0.41 -25.70 5.51
C PHE A 66 1.33 -26.61 4.67
N ARG A 67 0.87 -27.07 3.50
CA ARG A 67 1.73 -27.84 2.59
C ARG A 67 2.92 -27.01 2.10
N ASP A 68 2.72 -25.72 1.84
CA ASP A 68 3.79 -24.81 1.44
C ASP A 68 4.80 -24.57 2.57
N LEU A 69 4.34 -24.44 3.82
CA LEU A 69 5.21 -24.43 4.99
C LEU A 69 6.07 -25.70 5.04
N LEU A 70 5.45 -26.88 4.93
CA LEU A 70 6.19 -28.15 4.96
C LEU A 70 7.18 -28.24 3.80
N TRP A 71 6.79 -27.82 2.60
CA TRP A 71 7.72 -27.73 1.49
C TRP A 71 8.93 -26.88 1.87
N CYS A 72 8.74 -25.71 2.48
CA CYS A 72 9.86 -24.85 2.87
C CYS A 72 10.77 -25.50 3.93
N LEU A 73 10.20 -26.23 4.89
CA LEU A 73 10.95 -26.88 5.97
C LEU A 73 11.72 -28.12 5.52
N TYR A 74 11.21 -28.83 4.51
CA TYR A 74 11.80 -30.06 3.97
C TYR A 74 12.61 -29.87 2.68
N ALA A 75 12.44 -28.74 2.00
CA ALA A 75 13.10 -28.48 0.73
C ALA A 75 14.63 -28.41 0.89
N LEU A 76 15.31 -28.89 -0.15
CA LEU A 76 16.76 -28.75 -0.28
C LEU A 76 17.13 -27.31 -0.63
N PRO A 77 18.34 -26.84 -0.27
CA PRO A 77 18.78 -25.47 -0.57
C PRO A 77 18.64 -25.07 -2.05
N GLN A 78 18.81 -26.00 -2.99
CA GLN A 78 18.62 -25.74 -4.41
C GLN A 78 17.16 -25.44 -4.76
N GLU A 79 16.20 -26.16 -4.18
CA GLU A 79 14.76 -25.93 -4.39
C GLU A 79 14.32 -24.57 -3.81
N ILE A 80 14.88 -24.21 -2.65
CA ILE A 80 14.70 -22.88 -2.06
C ILE A 80 15.32 -21.80 -2.95
N SER A 81 16.51 -22.04 -3.52
CA SER A 81 17.17 -21.08 -4.40
C SER A 81 16.38 -20.79 -5.68
N THR A 82 15.66 -21.78 -6.23
CA THR A 82 14.75 -21.58 -7.36
C THR A 82 13.60 -20.63 -7.00
N SER A 83 13.17 -20.62 -5.74
CA SER A 83 12.13 -19.71 -5.22
C SER A 83 12.65 -18.30 -4.94
N MET A 84 13.96 -18.07 -5.09
CA MET A 84 14.57 -16.73 -5.14
C MET A 84 14.78 -16.24 -6.58
N SER A 85 14.38 -17.03 -7.58
CA SER A 85 14.48 -16.64 -8.98
C SER A 85 13.28 -15.79 -9.43
N PRO A 86 13.37 -15.11 -10.58
CA PRO A 86 12.24 -14.36 -11.15
C PRO A 86 11.03 -15.23 -11.51
N GLN A 87 11.22 -16.54 -11.61
CA GLN A 87 10.18 -17.54 -11.91
C GLN A 87 9.58 -18.13 -10.63
N ALA A 88 9.92 -17.59 -9.46
CA ALA A 88 9.40 -18.05 -8.20
C ALA A 88 7.87 -17.97 -8.15
N ASP A 89 7.26 -19.00 -7.59
CA ASP A 89 5.86 -18.97 -7.20
C ASP A 89 5.73 -18.07 -5.96
N ILE A 90 5.44 -16.79 -6.20
CA ILE A 90 5.36 -15.78 -5.14
C ILE A 90 4.19 -16.04 -4.19
N ILE A 91 3.13 -16.71 -4.66
CA ILE A 91 1.99 -17.09 -3.81
C ILE A 91 2.43 -18.13 -2.79
N LYS A 92 3.17 -19.14 -3.26
CA LYS A 92 3.76 -20.14 -2.38
C LYS A 92 4.65 -19.52 -1.31
N VAL A 93 5.50 -18.55 -1.66
CA VAL A 93 6.34 -17.84 -0.67
C VAL A 93 5.49 -16.99 0.29
N ALA A 94 4.41 -16.36 -0.18
CA ALA A 94 3.47 -15.63 0.67
C ALA A 94 2.74 -16.54 1.66
N ASN A 95 2.36 -17.75 1.24
CA ASN A 95 1.78 -18.77 2.11
C ASN A 95 2.80 -19.19 3.20
N VAL A 96 4.06 -19.42 2.82
CA VAL A 96 5.14 -19.68 3.78
C VAL A 96 5.28 -18.53 4.76
N LEU A 97 5.29 -17.27 4.30
CA LEU A 97 5.38 -16.10 5.19
C LEU A 97 4.23 -16.08 6.22
N ARG A 98 2.99 -16.25 5.77
CA ARG A 98 1.81 -16.29 6.65
C ARG A 98 1.94 -17.37 7.72
N MET A 99 2.32 -18.58 7.33
CA MET A 99 2.40 -19.73 8.25
C MET A 99 3.59 -19.62 9.20
N THR A 100 4.73 -19.13 8.70
CA THR A 100 5.92 -18.91 9.54
C THR A 100 5.71 -17.80 10.54
N HIS A 101 4.97 -16.74 10.20
CA HIS A 101 4.54 -15.72 11.15
C HIS A 101 3.60 -16.30 12.22
N LYS A 102 2.57 -17.05 11.80
CA LYS A 102 1.59 -17.67 12.72
C LYS A 102 2.24 -18.62 13.73
N TYR A 103 3.18 -19.44 13.27
CA TYR A 103 3.84 -20.48 14.08
C TYR A 103 5.23 -20.09 14.59
N HIS A 104 5.60 -18.81 14.46
CA HIS A 104 6.85 -18.24 14.97
C HIS A 104 8.15 -18.92 14.48
N PHE A 105 8.23 -19.24 13.18
CA PHE A 105 9.48 -19.67 12.54
C PHE A 105 10.30 -18.44 12.08
N ILE A 106 10.89 -17.71 13.03
CA ILE A 106 11.48 -16.37 12.86
C ILE A 106 12.47 -16.27 11.68
N THR A 107 13.42 -17.19 11.56
CA THR A 107 14.43 -17.17 10.49
C THR A 107 13.81 -17.43 9.12
N THR A 108 12.81 -18.31 9.07
CA THR A 108 12.09 -18.64 7.82
C THR A 108 11.16 -17.50 7.41
N GLU A 109 10.50 -16.87 8.38
CA GLU A 109 9.69 -15.66 8.20
C GLU A 109 10.53 -14.51 7.63
N CYS A 110 11.71 -14.25 8.20
CA CYS A 110 12.64 -13.24 7.73
C CYS A 110 13.12 -13.52 6.29
N TRP A 111 13.42 -14.78 5.99
CA TRP A 111 13.77 -15.21 4.63
C TRP A 111 12.63 -14.97 3.64
N ALA A 112 11.40 -15.38 3.99
CA ALA A 112 10.23 -15.24 3.12
C ALA A 112 9.90 -13.77 2.86
N THR A 113 9.91 -12.94 3.90
CA THR A 113 9.72 -11.48 3.82
C THR A 113 10.76 -10.84 2.89
N THR A 114 12.04 -11.18 3.08
CA THR A 114 13.13 -10.66 2.25
C THR A 114 12.97 -11.08 0.78
N THR A 115 12.54 -12.32 0.55
CA THR A 115 12.36 -12.88 -0.80
C THR A 115 11.23 -12.15 -1.53
N ILE A 116 10.08 -11.97 -0.88
CA ILE A 116 8.94 -11.24 -1.46
C ILE A 116 9.32 -9.79 -1.71
N THR A 117 9.98 -9.13 -0.75
CA THR A 117 10.41 -7.73 -0.88
C THR A 117 11.32 -7.54 -2.08
N LYS A 118 12.34 -8.40 -2.24
CA LYS A 118 13.26 -8.36 -3.39
C LYS A 118 12.53 -8.63 -4.71
N TYR A 119 11.63 -9.62 -4.74
CA TYR A 119 10.84 -9.95 -5.91
C TYR A 119 10.01 -8.74 -6.38
N LEU A 120 9.33 -8.06 -5.45
CA LEU A 120 8.51 -6.88 -5.77
C LEU A 120 9.35 -5.67 -6.18
N GLN A 121 10.54 -5.48 -5.60
CA GLN A 121 11.45 -4.37 -5.92
C GLN A 121 12.09 -4.50 -7.30
N HIS A 122 12.47 -5.72 -7.70
CA HIS A 122 13.31 -5.94 -8.88
C HIS A 122 12.56 -6.28 -10.17
N GLN A 123 11.23 -6.15 -10.21
CA GLN A 123 10.38 -6.69 -11.30
C GLN A 123 11.03 -6.64 -12.70
N LEU A 124 11.43 -7.83 -13.14
CA LEU A 124 11.75 -8.26 -14.50
C LEU A 124 10.43 -8.39 -15.30
N PRO A 125 10.43 -8.54 -16.63
CA PRO A 125 9.51 -7.88 -17.60
C PRO A 125 8.02 -8.28 -17.57
N PHE A 126 7.53 -9.04 -16.59
CA PHE A 126 6.13 -9.47 -16.49
C PHE A 126 5.38 -8.74 -15.37
N PRO A 127 4.16 -8.25 -15.63
CA PRO A 127 3.34 -7.62 -14.59
C PRO A 127 2.93 -8.65 -13.54
N LEU A 128 2.99 -8.28 -12.26
CA LEU A 128 2.47 -9.10 -11.16
C LEU A 128 0.95 -9.21 -11.28
N PRO A 129 0.38 -10.42 -11.31
CA PRO A 129 -1.07 -10.59 -11.28
C PRO A 129 -1.70 -9.90 -10.07
N THR A 130 -2.83 -9.21 -10.28
CA THR A 130 -3.46 -8.41 -9.22
C THR A 130 -3.95 -9.26 -8.05
N ASP A 131 -4.40 -10.48 -8.30
CA ASP A 131 -4.75 -11.45 -7.26
C ASP A 131 -3.55 -11.80 -6.37
N ALA A 132 -2.35 -11.90 -6.95
CA ALA A 132 -1.13 -12.07 -6.18
C ALA A 132 -0.79 -10.84 -5.35
N LEU A 133 -0.97 -9.63 -5.90
CA LEU A 133 -0.80 -8.40 -5.14
C LEU A 133 -1.77 -8.34 -3.94
N VAL A 134 -3.04 -8.72 -4.12
CA VAL A 134 -4.03 -8.78 -3.03
C VAL A 134 -3.57 -9.75 -1.94
N ARG A 135 -3.20 -10.98 -2.29
CA ARG A 135 -2.75 -11.99 -1.32
C ARG A 135 -1.52 -11.54 -0.55
N ILE A 136 -0.52 -11.00 -1.25
CA ILE A 136 0.71 -10.49 -0.63
C ILE A 136 0.41 -9.30 0.28
N SER A 137 -0.54 -8.43 -0.10
CA SER A 137 -0.98 -7.31 0.73
C SER A 137 -1.59 -7.77 2.05
N GLU A 138 -2.45 -8.80 2.02
CA GLU A 138 -3.03 -9.38 3.22
C GLU A 138 -1.97 -9.91 4.17
N VAL A 139 -1.00 -10.66 3.64
CA VAL A 139 0.09 -11.22 4.44
C VAL A 139 0.97 -10.12 5.02
N ALA A 140 1.32 -9.10 4.24
CA ALA A 140 2.14 -7.99 4.73
C ALA A 140 1.47 -7.20 5.86
N VAL A 141 0.15 -6.96 5.76
CA VAL A 141 -0.61 -6.30 6.83
C VAL A 141 -0.68 -7.19 8.07
N LEU A 142 -0.90 -8.50 7.89
CA LEU A 142 -0.95 -9.47 8.98
C LEU A 142 0.39 -9.55 9.73
N CYS A 143 1.51 -9.58 9.01
CA CYS A 143 2.85 -9.63 9.60
C CYS A 143 3.31 -8.29 10.21
N GLY A 144 2.69 -7.17 9.83
CA GLY A 144 3.07 -5.83 10.29
C GLY A 144 4.45 -5.36 9.80
N ASP A 145 5.00 -5.97 8.74
CA ASP A 145 6.32 -5.59 8.22
C ASP A 145 6.23 -4.28 7.41
N ALA A 146 6.78 -3.20 7.98
CA ALA A 146 6.75 -1.87 7.37
C ALA A 146 7.48 -1.82 6.02
N SER A 147 8.58 -2.57 5.87
CA SER A 147 9.40 -2.50 4.65
C SER A 147 8.68 -3.12 3.45
N LEU A 148 8.05 -4.27 3.65
CA LEU A 148 7.25 -4.96 2.66
C LEU A 148 5.99 -4.16 2.32
N LEU A 149 5.31 -3.59 3.33
CA LEU A 149 4.16 -2.71 3.13
C LEU A 149 4.50 -1.51 2.25
N GLU A 150 5.66 -0.86 2.44
CA GLU A 150 6.07 0.26 1.58
C GLU A 150 6.30 -0.16 0.11
N VAL A 151 6.82 -1.36 -0.14
CA VAL A 151 6.93 -1.86 -1.52
C VAL A 151 5.54 -2.13 -2.13
N ILE A 152 4.64 -2.73 -1.36
CA ILE A 152 3.26 -3.03 -1.77
C ILE A 152 2.48 -1.74 -2.05
N ARG A 153 2.61 -0.72 -1.19
CA ARG A 153 2.03 0.61 -1.39
C ARG A 153 2.45 1.20 -2.73
N ARG A 154 3.73 1.12 -3.09
CA ARG A 154 4.22 1.58 -4.40
C ARG A 154 3.58 0.83 -5.56
N LYS A 155 3.37 -0.48 -5.44
CA LYS A 155 2.70 -1.28 -6.48
C LYS A 155 1.23 -0.90 -6.63
N TRP A 156 0.50 -0.74 -5.53
CA TRP A 156 -0.88 -0.25 -5.57
C TRP A 156 -1.00 1.15 -6.15
N ARG A 157 -0.12 2.09 -5.78
CA ARG A 157 -0.10 3.44 -6.37
C ARG A 157 0.10 3.41 -7.88
N GLY A 158 0.97 2.52 -8.39
CA GLY A 158 1.13 2.29 -9.83
C GLY A 158 -0.16 1.81 -10.50
N LEU A 159 -0.76 0.74 -9.98
CA LEU A 159 -2.00 0.17 -10.50
C LEU A 159 -3.18 1.17 -10.47
N ILE A 160 -3.31 1.94 -9.39
CA ILE A 160 -4.32 3.00 -9.25
C ILE A 160 -4.05 4.12 -10.27
N GLY A 161 -2.79 4.54 -10.43
CA GLY A 161 -2.40 5.57 -11.40
C GLY A 161 -2.64 5.18 -12.86
N GLU A 162 -2.56 3.89 -13.18
CA GLU A 162 -2.89 3.33 -14.49
C GLU A 162 -4.41 3.18 -14.72
N ASN A 163 -5.24 3.47 -13.70
CA ASN A 163 -6.70 3.30 -13.70
C ASN A 163 -7.16 1.85 -13.93
N GLU A 164 -6.32 0.87 -13.60
CA GLU A 164 -6.63 -0.54 -13.75
C GLU A 164 -7.31 -1.10 -12.49
N GLN A 165 -8.36 -1.92 -12.67
CA GLN A 165 -9.03 -2.66 -11.59
C GLN A 165 -9.34 -1.83 -10.31
N LEU A 166 -9.70 -0.57 -10.48
CA LEU A 166 -9.89 0.40 -9.38
C LEU A 166 -10.87 -0.10 -8.30
N ALA A 167 -11.92 -0.82 -8.68
CA ALA A 167 -12.90 -1.35 -7.73
C ALA A 167 -12.31 -2.43 -6.80
N LEU A 168 -11.42 -3.27 -7.34
CA LEU A 168 -10.69 -4.26 -6.57
C LEU A 168 -9.66 -3.59 -5.67
N ALA A 169 -8.94 -2.57 -6.17
CA ALA A 169 -8.01 -1.77 -5.38
C ALA A 169 -8.71 -1.10 -4.20
N LEU A 170 -9.84 -0.44 -4.45
CA LEU A 170 -10.66 0.22 -3.43
C LEU A 170 -11.16 -0.79 -2.39
N THR A 171 -11.75 -1.91 -2.81
CA THR A 171 -12.24 -2.95 -1.90
C THR A 171 -11.13 -3.57 -1.05
N THR A 172 -9.97 -3.80 -1.66
CA THR A 172 -8.83 -4.41 -0.97
C THR A 172 -8.21 -3.45 0.04
N THR A 173 -7.94 -2.21 -0.37
CA THR A 173 -7.32 -1.20 0.50
C THR A 173 -8.23 -0.82 1.67
N GLU A 174 -9.55 -0.74 1.44
CA GLU A 174 -10.54 -0.54 2.50
C GLU A 174 -10.56 -1.70 3.50
N ARG A 175 -10.65 -2.96 3.02
CA ARG A 175 -10.65 -4.15 3.89
C ARG A 175 -9.37 -4.27 4.71
N LEU A 176 -8.24 -3.86 4.14
CA LEU A 176 -6.93 -3.90 4.80
C LEU A 176 -6.63 -2.66 5.66
N GLY A 177 -7.52 -1.66 5.69
CA GLY A 177 -7.30 -0.44 6.46
C GLY A 177 -6.15 0.44 5.94
N LEU A 178 -5.81 0.35 4.66
CA LEU A 178 -4.73 1.14 4.03
C LEU A 178 -5.28 2.50 3.58
N ARG A 179 -5.55 3.38 4.55
CA ARG A 179 -6.32 4.63 4.38
C ARG A 179 -5.78 5.60 3.31
N ASP A 180 -4.46 5.78 3.22
CA ASP A 180 -3.81 6.58 2.19
C ASP A 180 -4.08 6.03 0.77
N LEU A 181 -3.95 4.72 0.58
CA LEU A 181 -4.25 4.08 -0.72
C LEU A 181 -5.75 4.06 -1.01
N GLN A 182 -6.57 3.91 0.02
CA GLN A 182 -8.02 3.92 -0.08
C GLN A 182 -8.50 5.26 -0.62
N GLY A 183 -8.03 6.38 -0.06
CA GLY A 183 -8.36 7.72 -0.57
C GLY A 183 -7.97 7.93 -2.03
N LEU A 184 -6.77 7.48 -2.42
CA LEU A 184 -6.32 7.53 -3.81
C LEU A 184 -7.21 6.68 -4.74
N ALA A 185 -7.60 5.48 -4.31
CA ALA A 185 -8.48 4.60 -5.08
C ALA A 185 -9.88 5.19 -5.25
N TYR A 186 -10.45 5.81 -4.20
CA TYR A 186 -11.71 6.55 -4.29
C TYR A 186 -11.62 7.73 -5.26
N GLN A 187 -10.55 8.51 -5.18
CA GLN A 187 -10.34 9.65 -6.08
C GLN A 187 -10.21 9.17 -7.54
N ALA A 188 -9.40 8.15 -7.81
CA ALA A 188 -9.26 7.58 -9.15
C ALA A 188 -10.59 7.05 -9.67
N MET A 189 -11.37 6.36 -8.83
CA MET A 189 -12.70 5.87 -9.20
C MET A 189 -13.68 7.02 -9.46
N LEU A 190 -13.64 8.10 -8.67
CA LEU A 190 -14.46 9.29 -8.86
C LEU A 190 -14.19 9.94 -10.23
N LEU A 191 -12.92 10.00 -10.64
CA LEU A 191 -12.48 10.56 -11.92
C LEU A 191 -12.94 9.76 -13.14
N GLN A 192 -13.25 8.46 -12.99
CA GLN A 192 -13.91 7.67 -14.04
C GLN A 192 -15.33 8.18 -14.35
N GLY A 193 -15.94 8.90 -13.41
CA GLY A 193 -17.25 9.50 -13.55
C GLY A 193 -18.39 8.55 -13.16
N ARG A 194 -19.52 9.16 -12.78
CA ARG A 194 -20.68 8.48 -12.19
C ARG A 194 -21.22 7.29 -12.98
N HIS A 195 -21.31 7.46 -14.29
CA HIS A 195 -21.80 6.43 -15.20
C HIS A 195 -20.96 5.15 -15.23
N VAL A 196 -19.68 5.21 -14.83
CA VAL A 196 -18.78 4.05 -14.73
C VAL A 196 -19.00 3.33 -13.41
N TRP A 197 -18.81 4.03 -12.28
CA TRP A 197 -18.82 3.39 -10.97
C TRP A 197 -20.23 2.98 -10.49
N GLU A 198 -21.30 3.57 -11.02
CA GLU A 198 -22.67 3.07 -10.74
C GLU A 198 -22.89 1.65 -11.30
N LYS A 199 -22.24 1.31 -12.42
CA LYS A 199 -22.37 0.01 -13.09
C LYS A 199 -21.35 -1.02 -12.59
N GLU A 200 -20.33 -0.57 -11.89
CA GLU A 200 -19.28 -1.44 -11.36
C GLU A 200 -19.85 -2.36 -10.29
N LYS A 201 -19.74 -3.68 -10.48
CA LYS A 201 -20.39 -4.69 -9.64
C LYS A 201 -19.63 -4.94 -8.35
N LEU A 202 -18.30 -4.74 -8.36
CA LEU A 202 -17.47 -4.95 -7.18
C LEU A 202 -17.67 -3.87 -6.12
N LEU A 203 -18.20 -2.70 -6.49
CA LEU A 203 -18.48 -1.65 -5.52
C LEU A 203 -19.70 -2.00 -4.65
N THR A 204 -19.57 -1.79 -3.35
CA THR A 204 -20.68 -1.90 -2.39
C THR A 204 -21.57 -0.66 -2.44
N ARG A 205 -22.74 -0.72 -1.80
CA ARG A 205 -23.63 0.46 -1.67
C ARG A 205 -22.93 1.59 -0.92
N ASP A 206 -22.25 1.27 0.18
CA ASP A 206 -21.59 2.25 1.04
C ASP A 206 -20.44 2.94 0.31
N GLN A 207 -19.66 2.20 -0.48
CA GLN A 207 -18.61 2.76 -1.33
C GLN A 207 -19.18 3.77 -2.36
N ARG A 208 -20.36 3.50 -2.92
CA ARG A 208 -21.03 4.46 -3.83
C ARG A 208 -21.54 5.71 -3.09
N ILE A 209 -22.03 5.55 -1.87
CA ILE A 209 -22.42 6.70 -1.03
C ILE A 209 -21.19 7.57 -0.74
N ARG A 210 -20.07 6.97 -0.35
CA ARG A 210 -18.81 7.70 -0.14
C ARG A 210 -18.30 8.40 -1.38
N LEU A 211 -18.44 7.80 -2.57
CA LEU A 211 -18.10 8.48 -3.84
C LEU A 211 -18.97 9.74 -4.07
N LEU A 212 -20.26 9.70 -3.70
CA LEU A 212 -21.13 10.87 -3.78
C LEU A 212 -20.77 11.94 -2.73
N SER A 213 -20.48 11.53 -1.49
CA SER A 213 -19.99 12.43 -0.43
C SER A 213 -18.67 13.08 -0.85
N GLY A 214 -17.73 12.28 -1.35
CA GLY A 214 -16.46 12.70 -1.90
C GLY A 214 -16.59 13.69 -3.04
N TYR A 215 -17.50 13.46 -3.99
CA TYR A 215 -17.80 14.42 -5.05
C TYR A 215 -18.14 15.81 -4.50
N HIS A 216 -19.06 15.87 -3.53
CA HIS A 216 -19.48 17.12 -2.91
C HIS A 216 -18.34 17.80 -2.14
N ASN A 217 -17.63 17.03 -1.31
CA ASN A 217 -16.57 17.55 -0.44
C ASN A 217 -15.37 18.04 -1.25
N ILE A 218 -14.94 17.28 -2.26
CA ILE A 218 -13.86 17.66 -3.18
C ILE A 218 -14.27 18.89 -4.00
N SER A 219 -15.50 18.94 -4.52
CA SER A 219 -15.97 20.11 -5.27
C SER A 219 -15.93 21.38 -4.42
N THR A 220 -16.42 21.29 -3.18
CA THR A 220 -16.39 22.41 -2.23
C THR A 220 -14.96 22.81 -1.90
N TYR A 221 -14.09 21.86 -1.59
CA TYR A 221 -12.69 22.12 -1.27
C TYR A 221 -11.91 22.71 -2.46
N SER A 222 -12.18 22.22 -3.67
CA SER A 222 -11.58 22.68 -4.92
C SER A 222 -11.88 24.15 -5.23
N THR A 223 -12.98 24.70 -4.70
CA THR A 223 -13.24 26.15 -4.73
C THR A 223 -12.44 26.91 -3.68
N LYS A 224 -12.40 26.41 -2.43
CA LYS A 224 -11.69 27.07 -1.31
C LYS A 224 -10.18 27.13 -1.49
N ILE A 225 -9.57 26.04 -1.95
CA ILE A 225 -8.12 25.94 -2.16
C ILE A 225 -7.57 27.01 -3.10
N LYS A 226 -8.40 27.57 -4.00
CA LYS A 226 -7.98 28.64 -4.91
C LYS A 226 -7.67 29.94 -4.15
N ASP A 227 -8.39 30.17 -3.05
CA ASP A 227 -8.31 31.38 -2.23
C ASP A 227 -7.49 31.18 -0.94
N GLU A 228 -7.16 29.93 -0.59
CA GLU A 228 -6.44 29.57 0.64
C GLU A 228 -5.09 28.92 0.31
N PRO A 229 -4.01 29.69 0.09
CA PRO A 229 -2.69 29.13 -0.17
C PRO A 229 -2.08 28.46 1.08
N PRO A 230 -1.16 27.50 0.89
CA PRO A 230 -0.36 26.96 1.98
C PRO A 230 0.42 28.06 2.70
N LEU A 231 0.32 28.07 4.03
CA LEU A 231 1.11 28.95 4.89
C LEU A 231 2.56 28.47 4.96
N PHE A 232 3.50 29.41 5.04
CA PHE A 232 4.92 29.10 5.19
C PHE A 232 5.62 30.02 6.19
N GLU A 233 6.70 29.53 6.79
CA GLU A 233 7.53 30.34 7.67
C GLU A 233 8.48 31.23 6.85
N HIS A 234 8.45 32.54 7.08
CA HIS A 234 9.35 33.47 6.40
C HIS A 234 10.81 33.27 6.83
N LEU A 235 11.73 33.45 5.89
CA LEU A 235 13.16 33.39 6.16
C LEU A 235 13.60 34.60 7.01
N ASN A 236 14.61 34.38 7.86
CA ASN A 236 15.25 35.45 8.63
C ASN A 236 15.82 36.50 7.66
N GLY A 237 15.27 37.71 7.68
CA GLY A 237 15.64 38.78 6.76
C GLY A 237 14.65 39.02 5.61
N CYS A 238 13.45 38.45 5.65
CA CYS A 238 12.36 38.86 4.76
C CYS A 238 12.12 40.38 4.91
N PRO A 239 12.27 41.18 3.83
CA PRO A 239 12.25 42.64 3.93
C PRO A 239 10.88 43.18 4.33
N GLU A 240 9.80 42.52 3.89
CA GLU A 240 8.42 42.89 4.22
C GLU A 240 7.54 41.62 4.20
N VAL A 241 7.21 41.11 5.38
CA VAL A 241 6.46 39.85 5.56
C VAL A 241 5.07 39.93 4.91
N SER A 242 4.35 41.04 5.11
CA SER A 242 3.01 41.24 4.53
C SER A 242 3.04 41.25 3.01
N SER A 243 3.91 42.06 2.39
CA SER A 243 4.03 42.11 0.93
C SER A 243 4.43 40.76 0.35
N CYS A 244 5.33 40.02 1.01
CA CYS A 244 5.72 38.68 0.58
C CYS A 244 4.55 37.67 0.68
N GLN A 245 3.65 37.82 1.66
CA GLN A 245 2.45 36.98 1.76
C GLN A 245 1.43 37.34 0.67
N ASP A 246 1.20 38.63 0.43
CA ASP A 246 0.29 39.13 -0.62
C ASP A 246 0.76 38.67 -2.02
N ASP A 247 2.07 38.75 -2.28
CA ASP A 247 2.68 38.28 -3.53
C ASP A 247 2.50 36.76 -3.70
N TRP A 248 2.57 35.99 -2.61
CA TRP A 248 2.33 34.55 -2.62
C TRP A 248 0.87 34.21 -2.88
N GLU A 249 -0.07 34.89 -2.22
CA GLU A 249 -1.51 34.73 -2.44
C GLU A 249 -1.90 35.04 -3.89
N SER A 250 -1.37 36.14 -4.45
CA SER A 250 -1.59 36.49 -5.85
C SER A 250 -1.04 35.40 -6.79
N LEU A 251 0.20 34.96 -6.58
CA LEU A 251 0.81 33.92 -7.40
C LEU A 251 0.04 32.60 -7.30
N TRP A 252 -0.37 32.20 -6.10
CA TRP A 252 -1.11 30.97 -5.88
C TRP A 252 -2.45 30.97 -6.64
N SER A 253 -3.18 32.08 -6.58
CA SER A 253 -4.44 32.26 -7.31
C SER A 253 -4.23 32.22 -8.83
N ASP A 254 -3.18 32.87 -9.34
CA ASP A 254 -2.83 32.87 -10.76
C ASP A 254 -2.50 31.45 -11.28
N VAL A 255 -1.71 30.69 -10.52
CA VAL A 255 -1.35 29.32 -10.89
C VAL A 255 -2.55 28.37 -10.76
N ASN A 256 -3.43 28.56 -9.78
CA ASN A 256 -4.62 27.71 -9.59
C ASN A 256 -5.75 27.96 -10.59
N THR A 257 -5.89 29.18 -11.09
CA THR A 257 -6.92 29.48 -12.09
C THR A 257 -6.55 28.95 -13.47
N LEU A 258 -5.25 28.69 -13.75
CA LEU A 258 -4.67 28.15 -15.00
C LEU A 258 -5.06 28.90 -16.29
N GLN A 259 -6.01 29.83 -16.22
CA GLN A 259 -6.56 30.61 -17.32
C GLN A 259 -5.53 31.63 -17.82
N ALA A 260 -4.77 32.25 -16.91
CA ALA A 260 -3.72 33.22 -17.24
C ALA A 260 -2.55 32.59 -18.00
N TYR A 261 -2.29 31.30 -17.79
CA TYR A 261 -1.14 30.64 -18.37
C TYR A 261 -1.41 30.12 -19.78
N LYS A 262 -2.65 29.70 -20.11
CA LYS A 262 -3.03 29.17 -21.44
C LYS A 262 -2.52 30.03 -22.60
N ASP A 263 -2.43 31.34 -22.41
CA ASP A 263 -2.07 32.30 -23.45
C ASP A 263 -0.57 32.61 -23.56
N CYS A 264 0.28 32.20 -22.60
CA CYS A 264 1.67 32.68 -22.54
C CYS A 264 2.77 31.65 -22.86
N ILE A 265 2.61 30.34 -22.64
CA ILE A 265 3.77 29.40 -22.62
C ILE A 265 3.54 28.03 -23.31
N TRP A 266 2.31 27.61 -23.64
CA TRP A 266 2.00 26.17 -23.80
C TRP A 266 2.03 25.54 -25.20
N GLU A 267 2.55 26.18 -26.24
CA GLU A 267 2.71 25.48 -27.54
C GLU A 267 3.72 24.32 -27.51
N LYS A 268 4.55 24.20 -26.45
CA LYS A 268 5.65 23.21 -26.38
C LYS A 268 5.59 22.21 -25.22
N VAL A 269 4.59 22.28 -24.35
CA VAL A 269 4.40 21.31 -23.26
C VAL A 269 3.08 20.57 -23.50
N PRO A 270 3.12 19.30 -23.94
CA PRO A 270 1.91 18.50 -24.08
C PRO A 270 1.33 18.19 -22.69
N LEU A 271 -0.01 18.19 -22.54
CA LEU A 271 -0.85 17.76 -21.39
C LEU A 271 -1.48 18.80 -20.44
N PHE A 272 -1.44 20.12 -20.67
CA PHE A 272 -2.03 21.07 -19.70
C PHE A 272 -3.56 21.27 -19.75
N THR A 273 -4.26 20.65 -20.70
CA THR A 273 -5.70 20.83 -20.85
C THR A 273 -6.43 19.59 -20.35
N ALA A 274 -7.12 19.70 -19.19
CA ALA A 274 -8.15 18.78 -18.66
C ALA A 274 -7.81 17.98 -17.38
N THR A 275 -7.05 18.52 -16.42
CA THR A 275 -7.24 18.04 -15.04
C THR A 275 -8.63 18.49 -14.58
N SER A 276 -9.50 17.52 -14.33
CA SER A 276 -10.85 17.76 -13.83
C SER A 276 -10.79 18.56 -12.53
N GLU A 277 -11.78 19.40 -12.23
CA GLU A 277 -11.81 20.15 -10.96
C GLU A 277 -11.79 19.22 -9.73
N PHE A 278 -12.13 17.95 -9.94
CA PHE A 278 -12.12 16.87 -8.95
C PHE A 278 -10.76 16.17 -8.79
N ASP A 279 -9.79 16.47 -9.64
CA ASP A 279 -8.46 15.85 -9.63
C ASP A 279 -7.47 16.64 -8.73
N LEU A 280 -7.79 16.70 -7.44
CA LEU A 280 -7.01 17.45 -6.44
C LEU A 280 -5.54 17.00 -6.38
N VAL A 281 -5.26 15.71 -6.43
CA VAL A 281 -3.88 15.17 -6.34
C VAL A 281 -3.05 15.54 -7.56
N ASN A 282 -3.54 15.32 -8.79
CA ASN A 282 -2.75 15.70 -9.95
C ASN A 282 -2.60 17.22 -10.03
N ARG A 283 -3.63 17.98 -9.62
CA ARG A 283 -3.52 19.45 -9.51
C ARG A 283 -2.45 19.85 -8.51
N SER A 284 -2.42 19.30 -7.30
CA SER A 284 -1.40 19.68 -6.30
C SER A 284 0.02 19.30 -6.75
N MET A 285 0.19 18.12 -7.35
CA MET A 285 1.49 17.69 -7.92
C MET A 285 1.95 18.58 -9.07
N MET A 286 0.99 19.02 -9.90
CA MET A 286 1.23 19.94 -11.00
C MET A 286 1.61 21.33 -10.48
N LEU A 287 0.95 21.85 -9.44
CA LEU A 287 1.34 23.09 -8.76
C LEU A 287 2.79 22.99 -8.26
N VAL A 288 3.15 21.93 -7.53
CA VAL A 288 4.53 21.69 -7.09
C VAL A 288 5.51 21.72 -8.27
N SER A 289 5.19 21.05 -9.37
CA SER A 289 6.05 20.96 -10.55
C SER A 289 6.22 22.31 -11.25
N ILE A 290 5.14 23.10 -11.38
CA ILE A 290 5.18 24.45 -11.94
C ILE A 290 6.05 25.36 -11.07
N LEU A 291 5.79 25.38 -9.76
CA LEU A 291 6.53 26.23 -8.83
C LEU A 291 8.02 25.85 -8.77
N GLN A 292 8.34 24.55 -8.81
CA GLN A 292 9.72 24.07 -8.92
C GLN A 292 10.38 24.56 -10.21
N ALA A 293 9.70 24.45 -11.37
CA ALA A 293 10.24 24.93 -12.64
C ALA A 293 10.44 26.46 -12.64
N MET A 294 9.55 27.21 -12.02
CA MET A 294 9.66 28.67 -11.87
C MET A 294 10.82 29.08 -10.97
N TYR A 295 11.11 28.27 -9.95
CA TYR A 295 12.26 28.45 -9.07
C TYR A 295 13.58 28.13 -9.79
N ASP A 296 13.63 27.03 -10.54
CA ASP A 296 14.85 26.58 -11.23
C ASP A 296 15.17 27.41 -12.49
N GLN A 297 14.15 27.92 -13.19
CA GLN A 297 14.29 28.63 -14.47
C GLN A 297 13.55 29.97 -14.51
N PRO A 298 13.89 30.94 -13.65
CA PRO A 298 13.10 32.17 -13.47
C PRO A 298 12.96 33.03 -14.74
N ALA A 299 13.93 32.97 -15.65
CA ALA A 299 13.90 33.70 -16.91
C ALA A 299 12.82 33.21 -17.90
N MET A 300 12.47 31.91 -17.85
CA MET A 300 11.45 31.33 -18.75
C MET A 300 10.03 31.76 -18.36
N PHE A 301 9.82 32.07 -17.08
CA PHE A 301 8.50 32.35 -16.50
C PHE A 301 8.29 33.84 -16.20
N ALA A 302 9.08 34.75 -16.79
CA ALA A 302 8.80 36.18 -16.69
C ALA A 302 7.48 36.51 -17.43
N PRO A 303 6.53 37.25 -16.82
CA PRO A 303 6.67 38.11 -15.63
C PRO A 303 6.41 37.45 -14.26
N PHE A 304 5.92 36.22 -14.21
CA PHE A 304 5.39 35.53 -13.02
C PHE A 304 6.44 34.84 -12.14
N SER A 305 7.72 35.20 -12.21
CA SER A 305 8.78 34.42 -11.57
C SER A 305 8.70 34.38 -10.03
N LEU A 306 8.72 33.16 -9.47
CA LEU A 306 8.93 32.87 -8.04
C LEU A 306 10.22 33.49 -7.49
N ALA A 307 11.23 33.76 -8.32
CA ALA A 307 12.48 34.37 -7.87
C ALA A 307 12.32 35.82 -7.40
N LYS A 308 11.17 36.46 -7.66
CA LYS A 308 10.83 37.76 -7.09
C LYS A 308 10.39 37.67 -5.63
N LEU A 309 9.96 36.48 -5.18
CA LEU A 309 9.50 36.25 -3.82
C LEU A 309 10.70 36.04 -2.88
N PRO A 310 10.92 36.88 -1.85
CA PRO A 310 12.04 36.73 -0.92
C PRO A 310 12.05 35.37 -0.20
N CYS A 311 10.88 34.75 -0.05
CA CYS A 311 10.69 33.46 0.63
C CYS A 311 10.26 32.33 -0.32
N ALA A 312 10.62 32.40 -1.60
CA ALA A 312 10.30 31.40 -2.63
C ALA A 312 10.56 29.96 -2.20
N THR A 313 11.73 29.69 -1.59
CA THR A 313 12.09 28.34 -1.13
C THR A 313 11.19 27.85 0.00
N ALA A 314 10.74 28.74 0.89
CA ALA A 314 9.84 28.38 1.99
C ALA A 314 8.43 28.10 1.45
N ALA A 315 7.91 28.93 0.55
CA ALA A 315 6.63 28.73 -0.12
C ALA A 315 6.58 27.42 -0.93
N LEU A 316 7.65 27.12 -1.67
CA LEU A 316 7.78 25.86 -2.42
C LEU A 316 7.78 24.64 -1.48
N LYS A 317 8.53 24.69 -0.38
CA LYS A 317 8.52 23.62 0.64
C LYS A 317 7.14 23.43 1.25
N ALA A 318 6.45 24.52 1.61
CA ALA A 318 5.10 24.45 2.13
C ALA A 318 4.13 23.84 1.12
N THR A 319 4.28 24.15 -0.17
CA THR A 319 3.45 23.54 -1.23
C THR A 319 3.72 22.04 -1.40
N ILE A 320 4.98 21.61 -1.26
CA ILE A 320 5.33 20.17 -1.27
C ILE A 320 4.67 19.45 -0.09
N VAL A 321 4.78 20.02 1.11
CA VAL A 321 4.15 19.47 2.32
C VAL A 321 2.63 19.40 2.15
N PHE A 322 2.02 20.48 1.71
CA PHE A 322 0.59 20.55 1.40
C PHE A 322 0.15 19.46 0.42
N SER A 323 0.87 19.28 -0.69
CA SER A 323 0.56 18.23 -1.67
C SER A 323 0.69 16.83 -1.09
N HIS A 324 1.67 16.61 -0.23
CA HIS A 324 1.86 15.31 0.44
C HIS A 324 0.74 15.04 1.46
N GLU A 325 0.39 16.02 2.29
CA GLU A 325 -0.71 15.92 3.25
C GLU A 325 -2.05 15.67 2.56
N LEU A 326 -2.31 16.36 1.44
CA LEU A 326 -3.50 16.16 0.63
C LEU A 326 -3.61 14.71 0.11
N GLN A 327 -2.48 14.10 -0.29
CA GLN A 327 -2.45 12.70 -0.74
C GLN A 327 -2.69 11.72 0.41
N MET A 328 -2.05 11.95 1.57
CA MET A 328 -2.18 11.08 2.75
C MET A 328 -3.56 11.14 3.38
N ASN A 329 -4.20 12.30 3.35
CA ASN A 329 -5.50 12.55 3.96
C ASN A 329 -6.64 12.55 2.92
N MET A 330 -6.41 12.03 1.71
CA MET A 330 -7.43 12.03 0.66
C MET A 330 -8.71 11.31 1.11
N MET A 331 -8.58 10.29 1.96
CA MET A 331 -9.74 9.55 2.46
C MET A 331 -10.70 10.42 3.30
N ASP A 332 -10.22 11.49 3.93
CA ASP A 332 -11.04 12.41 4.74
C ASP A 332 -12.17 13.03 3.93
N PHE A 333 -11.94 13.26 2.62
CA PHE A 333 -12.98 13.78 1.73
C PHE A 333 -14.11 12.79 1.46
N PHE A 334 -13.84 11.49 1.61
CA PHE A 334 -14.78 10.40 1.33
C PHE A 334 -15.45 9.85 2.59
N GLU A 335 -15.21 10.46 3.75
CA GLU A 335 -15.95 10.13 4.96
C GLU A 335 -17.39 10.67 4.87
N ASP A 336 -18.33 9.94 5.47
CA ASP A 336 -19.73 10.36 5.49
C ASP A 336 -19.87 11.65 6.31
N VAL A 337 -20.59 12.61 5.74
CA VAL A 337 -20.97 13.83 6.47
C VAL A 337 -22.05 13.42 7.48
N ASN A 338 -21.65 13.29 8.75
CA ASN A 338 -22.57 13.02 9.86
C ASN A 338 -23.64 14.10 10.01
#